data_AF-A0A9Q2LC37-F1
#
_entry.id   AF-A0A9Q2LC37-F1
#
_cell.length_a   1.000
_cell.length_b   1.000
_cell.length_c   1.000
_cell.angle_alpha   90.00
_cell.angle_beta   90.00
_cell.angle_gamma   90.00
#
_symmetry.space_group_name_H-M   'P 1'
#
loop_
_entity.id
_entity.type
_entity.pdbx_description
1 polymer ?
#
loop_
_entity_poly.entity_id
_entity_poly.type
_entity_poly.pdbx_seq_one_letter_code
_entity_poly.pdbx_strand_id
1 'polypeptide(L)'
;MNELSTEVKAQEIHEKASFWHNRAEFNLYKFLLEIKKLRDERLYKELGYSTFKEYCNQEWNLSRQTVYERIQIAESMNEQDFVSYNLHFGHNKTLLFTRMTDEQKEQSINEGIPTKQGYKSYDKATQKEIAEYKRNSEEMERKAKEYEQQLKQ
;
A
#
# COMPACT_ATOMS: atom_id res chain seq x y z
N MET A 1 -19.06 -20.21 -34.81
CA MET A 1 -17.93 -19.29 -34.51
C MET A 1 -16.71 -20.14 -34.32
N ASN A 2 -15.62 -19.87 -35.06
CA ASN A 2 -14.39 -20.66 -34.99
C ASN A 2 -13.67 -20.36 -33.66
N GLU A 3 -13.16 -21.38 -32.97
CA GLU A 3 -12.53 -21.24 -31.63
C GLU A 3 -11.34 -20.28 -31.65
N LEU A 4 -10.54 -20.31 -32.73
CA LEU A 4 -9.42 -19.39 -32.97
C LEU A 4 -9.84 -17.90 -32.97
N SER A 5 -11.06 -17.60 -33.43
CA SER A 5 -11.60 -16.22 -33.42
C SER A 5 -12.01 -15.78 -32.01
N THR A 6 -12.33 -16.73 -31.13
CA THR A 6 -12.73 -16.42 -29.75
C THR A 6 -11.50 -16.19 -28.88
N GLU A 7 -10.44 -17.00 -29.07
CA GLU A 7 -9.16 -16.82 -28.38
C GLU A 7 -8.51 -15.47 -28.70
N VAL A 8 -8.43 -15.08 -29.97
CA VAL A 8 -7.91 -13.76 -30.37
C VAL A 8 -8.71 -12.63 -29.74
N LYS A 9 -10.04 -12.72 -29.76
CA LYS A 9 -10.91 -11.72 -29.12
C LYS A 9 -10.70 -11.65 -27.61
N ALA A 10 -10.51 -12.80 -26.94
CA ALA A 10 -10.24 -12.85 -25.51
C ALA A 10 -8.91 -12.16 -25.19
N GLN A 11 -7.87 -12.43 -25.98
CA GLN A 11 -6.55 -11.81 -25.81
C GLN A 11 -6.61 -10.29 -26.02
N GLU A 12 -7.27 -9.81 -27.07
CA GLU A 12 -7.42 -8.37 -27.31
C GLU A 12 -8.18 -7.66 -26.18
N ILE A 13 -9.23 -8.28 -25.65
CA ILE A 13 -9.99 -7.73 -24.52
C ILE A 13 -9.12 -7.72 -23.26
N HIS A 14 -8.37 -8.79 -23.00
CA HIS A 14 -7.46 -8.89 -21.87
C HIS A 14 -6.37 -7.81 -21.92
N GLU A 15 -5.73 -7.60 -23.07
CA GLU A 15 -4.71 -6.57 -23.25
C GLU A 15 -5.26 -5.16 -23.02
N LYS A 16 -6.45 -4.86 -23.56
CA LYS A 16 -7.13 -3.58 -23.33
C LYS A 16 -7.48 -3.39 -21.86
N ALA A 17 -7.99 -4.43 -21.19
CA ALA A 17 -8.32 -4.38 -19.77
C ALA A 17 -7.06 -4.09 -18.93
N SER A 18 -5.97 -4.81 -19.18
CA SER A 18 -4.68 -4.61 -18.51
C SER A 18 -4.11 -3.21 -18.74
N PHE A 19 -4.21 -2.67 -19.96
CA PHE A 19 -3.80 -1.30 -20.28
C PHE A 19 -4.57 -0.26 -19.46
N TRP A 20 -5.91 -0.32 -19.48
CA TRP A 20 -6.74 0.65 -18.77
C TRP A 20 -6.59 0.55 -17.26
N HIS A 21 -6.42 -0.67 -16.76
CA HIS A 21 -6.18 -0.92 -15.35
C HIS A 21 -4.86 -0.29 -14.87
N ASN A 22 -3.75 -0.53 -15.57
CA ASN A 22 -2.46 0.12 -15.26
C ASN A 22 -2.56 1.65 -15.32
N ARG A 23 -3.31 2.19 -16.28
CA ARG A 23 -3.53 3.64 -16.40
C ARG A 23 -4.36 4.20 -15.24
N ALA A 24 -5.35 3.44 -14.75
CA ALA A 24 -6.14 3.83 -13.59
C ALA A 24 -5.29 3.91 -12.32
N GLU A 25 -4.42 2.93 -12.07
CA GLU A 25 -3.51 2.94 -10.91
C GLU A 25 -2.47 4.06 -10.99
N PHE A 26 -1.90 4.29 -12.17
CA PHE A 26 -1.01 5.44 -12.39
C PHE A 26 -1.72 6.76 -12.10
N ASN A 27 -2.95 6.92 -12.61
CA ASN A 27 -3.72 8.14 -12.38
C ASN A 27 -4.10 8.30 -10.90
N LEU A 28 -4.39 7.19 -10.20
CA LEU A 28 -4.64 7.19 -8.77
C LEU A 28 -3.39 7.65 -8.00
N TYR A 29 -2.21 7.14 -8.34
CA TYR A 29 -0.94 7.59 -7.75
C TYR A 29 -0.75 9.11 -7.90
N LYS A 30 -0.90 9.63 -9.13
CA LYS A 30 -0.78 11.08 -9.38
C LYS A 30 -1.83 11.89 -8.61
N PHE A 31 -3.07 11.43 -8.62
CA PHE A 31 -4.17 12.05 -7.87
C PHE A 31 -3.80 12.17 -6.38
N LEU A 32 -3.33 11.08 -5.76
CA LEU A 32 -2.99 11.09 -4.33
C LEU A 32 -1.85 12.06 -4.00
N LEU A 33 -0.86 12.20 -4.89
CA LEU A 33 0.22 13.17 -4.70
C LEU A 33 -0.26 14.63 -4.84
N GLU A 34 -1.21 14.92 -5.74
CA GLU A 34 -1.80 16.27 -5.82
C GLU A 34 -2.69 16.58 -4.60
N ILE A 35 -3.48 15.61 -4.14
CA ILE A 35 -4.29 15.75 -2.91
C ILE A 35 -3.37 15.96 -1.69
N LYS A 36 -2.20 15.31 -1.64
CA LYS A 36 -1.19 15.56 -0.62
C LYS A 36 -0.72 17.03 -0.63
N LYS A 37 -0.41 17.60 -1.80
CA LYS A 37 -0.03 19.03 -1.90
C LYS A 37 -1.15 19.94 -1.40
N LEU A 38 -2.39 19.72 -1.85
CA LEU A 38 -3.56 20.47 -1.38
C LEU A 38 -3.70 20.43 0.15
N ARG A 39 -3.43 19.27 0.76
CA ARG A 39 -3.47 19.07 2.21
C ARG A 39 -2.35 19.82 2.92
N ASP A 40 -1.11 19.60 2.50
CA ASP A 40 0.09 20.06 3.19
C ASP A 40 0.23 21.59 3.09
N GLU A 41 -0.08 22.15 1.93
CA GLU A 41 -0.10 23.60 1.67
C GLU A 41 -1.41 24.27 2.10
N ARG A 42 -2.39 23.48 2.57
CA ARG A 42 -3.72 23.93 3.02
C ARG A 42 -4.53 24.66 1.95
N LEU A 43 -4.26 24.39 0.67
CA LEU A 43 -4.94 25.01 -0.48
C LEU A 43 -6.43 24.66 -0.59
N TYR A 44 -6.91 23.62 0.11
CA TYR A 44 -8.35 23.38 0.25
C TYR A 44 -9.11 24.59 0.81
N LYS A 45 -8.44 25.46 1.58
CA LYS A 45 -9.03 26.70 2.08
C LYS A 45 -9.30 27.73 0.98
N GLU A 46 -8.42 27.81 -0.01
CA GLU A 46 -8.58 28.68 -1.18
C GLU A 46 -9.74 28.21 -2.07
N LEU A 47 -10.08 26.92 -2.00
CA LEU A 47 -11.25 26.33 -2.63
C LEU A 47 -12.54 26.51 -1.81
N GLY A 48 -12.49 27.22 -0.67
CA GLY A 48 -13.65 27.54 0.17
C GLY A 48 -13.92 26.52 1.29
N TYR A 49 -13.08 25.52 1.50
CA TYR A 49 -13.28 24.51 2.55
C TYR A 49 -12.65 24.91 3.87
N SER A 50 -13.39 24.77 4.96
CA SER A 50 -12.87 25.12 6.30
C SER A 50 -11.83 24.12 6.79
N THR A 51 -12.00 22.84 6.44
CA THR A 51 -11.10 21.75 6.84
C THR A 51 -10.82 20.79 5.71
N PHE A 52 -9.68 20.11 5.76
CA PHE A 52 -9.37 19.03 4.83
C PHE A 52 -10.38 17.88 4.90
N LYS A 53 -10.97 17.63 6.09
CA LYS A 53 -12.03 16.62 6.25
C LYS A 53 -13.24 16.93 5.37
N GLU A 54 -13.67 18.19 5.40
CA GLU A 54 -14.80 18.67 4.63
C GLU A 54 -14.54 18.53 3.13
N TYR A 55 -13.38 19.01 2.67
CA TYR A 55 -12.91 18.85 1.30
C TYR A 55 -12.95 17.38 0.84
N CYS A 56 -12.35 16.46 1.60
CA CYS A 56 -12.35 15.03 1.25
C CYS A 56 -13.76 14.43 1.13
N ASN A 57 -14.63 14.79 2.08
CA ASN A 57 -15.99 14.26 2.12
C ASN A 57 -16.85 14.80 0.97
N GLN A 58 -16.74 16.10 0.65
CA GLN A 58 -17.61 16.75 -0.34
C GLN A 58 -17.15 16.50 -1.78
N GLU A 59 -15.85 16.63 -2.07
CA GLU A 59 -15.34 16.49 -3.45
C GLU A 59 -15.20 15.03 -3.88
N TRP A 60 -14.79 14.16 -2.96
CA TRP A 60 -14.37 12.80 -3.31
C TRP A 60 -15.25 11.72 -2.68
N ASN A 61 -16.20 12.09 -1.81
CA ASN A 61 -16.99 11.15 -1.01
C ASN A 61 -16.11 10.14 -0.25
N LEU A 62 -14.95 10.61 0.23
CA LEU A 62 -13.99 9.80 0.97
C LEU A 62 -13.78 10.36 2.37
N SER A 63 -13.71 9.45 3.34
CA SER A 63 -13.32 9.84 4.69
C SER A 63 -11.90 10.40 4.69
N ARG A 64 -11.65 11.42 5.53
CA ARG A 64 -10.31 11.98 5.73
C ARG A 64 -9.27 10.89 6.04
N GLN A 65 -9.64 9.89 6.85
CA GLN A 65 -8.74 8.80 7.24
C GLN A 65 -8.33 7.97 6.01
N THR A 66 -9.27 7.61 5.15
CA THR A 66 -9.00 6.87 3.91
C THR A 66 -8.07 7.65 2.99
N VAL A 67 -8.27 8.97 2.87
CA VAL A 67 -7.38 9.82 2.06
C VAL A 67 -5.99 9.88 2.67
N TYR A 68 -5.85 10.04 3.98
CA TYR A 68 -4.54 9.98 4.65
C TYR A 68 -3.80 8.67 4.41
N GLU A 69 -4.48 7.53 4.55
CA GLU A 69 -3.88 6.21 4.34
C GLU A 69 -3.43 6.03 2.89
N ARG A 70 -4.25 6.47 1.92
CA ARG A 70 -3.88 6.39 0.51
C ARG A 70 -2.70 7.31 0.17
N ILE A 71 -2.65 8.52 0.73
CA ILE A 71 -1.48 9.40 0.62
C ILE A 71 -0.25 8.73 1.22
N GLN A 72 -0.37 8.15 2.42
CA GLN A 72 0.72 7.42 3.09
C GLN A 72 1.29 6.33 2.18
N ILE A 73 0.41 5.58 1.50
CA ILE A 73 0.84 4.57 0.54
C ILE A 73 1.62 5.22 -0.60
N ALA A 74 1.01 6.19 -1.29
CA ALA A 74 1.60 6.86 -2.44
C ALA A 74 2.92 7.57 -2.15
N GLU A 75 3.10 8.16 -0.96
CA GLU A 75 4.32 8.90 -0.64
C GLU A 75 5.48 7.99 -0.18
N SER A 76 5.20 6.75 0.19
CA SER A 76 6.18 5.81 0.75
C SER A 76 6.97 5.01 -0.30
N MET A 77 6.57 5.11 -1.58
CA MET A 77 7.13 4.29 -2.65
C MET A 77 7.10 5.05 -3.97
N ASN A 78 7.92 4.62 -4.93
CA ASN A 78 7.86 5.18 -6.27
C ASN A 78 6.59 4.71 -7.00
N GLU A 79 6.32 5.31 -8.15
CA GLU A 79 5.15 5.02 -8.98
C GLU A 79 5.05 3.53 -9.40
N GLN A 80 6.18 2.92 -9.77
CA GLN A 80 6.21 1.54 -10.23
C GLN A 80 5.86 0.57 -9.09
N ASP A 81 6.42 0.81 -7.91
CA ASP A 81 6.14 0.05 -6.70
C ASP A 81 4.71 0.25 -6.23
N PHE A 82 4.17 1.48 -6.34
CA PHE A 82 2.76 1.75 -6.04
C PHE A 82 1.84 0.92 -6.91
N VAL A 83 2.03 0.96 -8.23
CA VAL A 83 1.22 0.17 -9.17
C VAL A 83 1.40 -1.32 -8.87
N SER A 84 2.62 -1.81 -8.70
CA SER A 84 2.89 -3.22 -8.41
C SER A 84 2.22 -3.70 -7.12
N TYR A 85 2.47 -3.02 -5.99
CA TYR A 85 2.02 -3.45 -4.67
C TYR A 85 0.54 -3.20 -4.43
N ASN A 86 -0.02 -2.08 -4.91
CA ASN A 86 -1.44 -1.83 -4.74
C ASN A 86 -2.27 -2.89 -5.48
N LEU A 87 -1.82 -3.31 -6.67
CA LEU A 87 -2.44 -4.40 -7.43
C LEU A 87 -2.25 -5.77 -6.78
N HIS A 88 -1.05 -6.03 -6.27
CA HIS A 88 -0.72 -7.37 -5.79
C HIS A 88 -1.24 -7.64 -4.37
N PHE A 89 -1.26 -6.64 -3.50
CA PHE A 89 -1.57 -6.79 -2.07
C PHE A 89 -2.96 -6.25 -1.68
N GLY A 90 -3.44 -5.24 -2.40
CA GLY A 90 -4.62 -4.46 -2.04
C GLY A 90 -4.38 -3.51 -0.85
N HIS A 91 -5.25 -2.49 -0.74
CA HIS A 91 -5.10 -1.34 0.17
C HIS A 91 -4.58 -1.66 1.57
N ASN A 92 -5.26 -2.54 2.32
CA ASN A 92 -4.92 -2.78 3.73
C ASN A 92 -3.54 -3.43 3.91
N LYS A 93 -3.18 -4.36 3.02
CA LYS A 93 -1.87 -5.02 3.10
C LYS A 93 -0.76 -4.09 2.63
N THR A 94 -1.03 -3.26 1.61
CA THR A 94 -0.08 -2.22 1.20
C THR A 94 0.14 -1.22 2.32
N LEU A 95 -0.91 -0.79 3.02
CA LEU A 95 -0.81 0.11 4.18
C LEU A 95 0.01 -0.50 5.33
N LEU A 96 -0.12 -1.82 5.58
CA LEU A 96 0.73 -2.51 6.54
C LEU A 96 2.19 -2.53 6.08
N PHE A 97 2.43 -2.76 4.78
CA PHE A 97 3.75 -2.78 4.17
C PHE A 97 4.47 -1.44 4.33
N THR A 98 3.76 -0.32 4.15
CA THR A 98 4.34 1.04 4.32
C THR A 98 4.71 1.36 5.76
N ARG A 99 4.21 0.59 6.73
CA ARG A 99 4.48 0.76 8.16
C ARG A 99 5.57 -0.16 8.66
N MET A 100 6.13 -1.01 7.80
CA MET A 100 7.25 -1.89 8.12
C MET A 100 8.58 -1.14 8.04
N THR A 101 9.56 -1.58 8.82
CA THR A 101 10.97 -1.23 8.62
C THR A 101 11.47 -1.81 7.31
N ASP A 102 12.60 -1.31 6.80
CA ASP A 102 13.14 -1.83 5.53
C ASP A 102 13.58 -3.29 5.65
N GLU A 103 14.14 -3.70 6.79
CA GLU A 103 14.43 -5.11 7.09
C GLU A 103 13.16 -5.97 7.09
N GLN A 104 12.07 -5.47 7.68
CA GLN A 104 10.79 -6.18 7.68
C GLN A 104 10.22 -6.32 6.26
N LYS A 105 10.36 -5.30 5.42
CA LYS A 105 9.93 -5.34 4.01
C LYS A 105 10.77 -6.34 3.22
N GLU A 106 12.09 -6.28 3.35
CA GLU A 106 13.02 -7.21 2.68
C GLU A 106 12.68 -8.65 3.03
N GLN A 107 12.54 -8.95 4.33
CA GLN A 107 12.13 -10.27 4.80
C GLN A 107 10.79 -10.71 4.20
N SER A 108 9.80 -9.81 4.23
CA SER A 108 8.44 -10.09 3.75
C SER A 108 8.38 -10.40 2.25
N ILE A 109 9.26 -9.79 1.45
CA ILE A 109 9.32 -9.98 0.00
C ILE A 109 10.18 -11.19 -0.36
N ASN A 110 11.34 -11.36 0.27
CA ASN A 110 12.31 -12.38 -0.11
C ASN A 110 12.01 -13.76 0.52
N GLU A 111 11.64 -13.78 1.80
CA GLU A 111 11.38 -15.02 2.55
C GLU A 111 9.89 -15.25 2.83
N GLY A 112 9.11 -14.17 2.86
CA GLY A 112 7.70 -14.19 3.22
C GLY A 112 7.47 -13.86 4.69
N ILE A 113 6.20 -13.91 5.09
CA ILE A 113 5.74 -13.69 6.46
C ILE A 113 5.88 -14.98 7.26
N PRO A 114 6.64 -14.99 8.36
CA PRO A 114 6.66 -16.09 9.30
C PRO A 114 5.28 -16.27 9.94
N THR A 115 4.77 -17.50 9.91
CA THR A 115 3.49 -17.89 10.50
C THR A 115 3.68 -19.16 11.33
N LYS A 116 2.63 -19.56 12.07
CA LYS A 116 2.62 -20.84 12.80
C LYS A 116 2.75 -22.07 11.90
N GLN A 117 2.53 -21.91 10.60
CA GLN A 117 2.53 -22.99 9.60
C GLN A 117 3.79 -22.94 8.71
N GLY A 118 4.80 -22.16 9.10
CA GLY A 118 5.96 -21.85 8.27
C GLY A 118 5.82 -20.49 7.60
N TYR A 119 6.41 -20.31 6.43
CA TYR A 119 6.42 -19.04 5.71
C TYR A 119 5.29 -18.97 4.68
N LYS A 120 4.66 -17.80 4.58
CA LYS A 120 3.69 -17.47 3.52
C LYS A 120 4.18 -16.26 2.75
N SER A 121 4.06 -16.27 1.43
CA SER A 121 4.30 -15.05 0.65
C SER A 121 3.39 -13.92 1.13
N TYR A 122 3.85 -12.67 1.00
CA TYR A 122 3.13 -11.52 1.53
C TYR A 122 1.68 -11.39 0.99
N ASP A 123 1.48 -11.72 -0.29
CA ASP A 123 0.17 -11.71 -0.93
C ASP A 123 -0.78 -12.79 -0.37
N LYS A 124 -0.26 -13.92 0.13
CA LYS A 124 -1.04 -15.02 0.73
C LYS A 124 -1.22 -14.89 2.24
N ALA A 125 -0.33 -14.21 2.94
CA ALA A 125 -0.45 -13.98 4.37
C ALA A 125 -1.68 -13.12 4.68
N THR A 126 -2.40 -13.46 5.75
CA THR A 126 -3.53 -12.65 6.22
C THR A 126 -3.04 -11.33 6.83
N GLN A 127 -3.90 -10.30 6.86
CA GLN A 127 -3.57 -9.03 7.52
C GLN A 127 -3.18 -9.22 9.00
N LYS A 128 -3.80 -10.22 9.66
CA LYS A 128 -3.49 -10.58 11.05
C LYS A 128 -2.07 -11.16 11.17
N GLU A 129 -1.69 -12.09 10.32
CA GLU A 129 -0.34 -12.68 10.31
C GLU A 129 0.73 -11.61 10.05
N ILE A 130 0.49 -10.72 9.07
CA ILE A 130 1.38 -9.59 8.76
C ILE A 130 1.54 -8.66 9.98
N ALA A 131 0.42 -8.30 10.63
CA ALA A 131 0.44 -7.42 11.80
C ALA A 131 1.04 -8.09 13.05
N GLU A 132 0.91 -9.41 13.20
CA GLU A 132 1.59 -10.19 14.24
C GLU A 132 3.10 -10.25 14.00
N TYR A 133 3.54 -10.54 12.78
CA TYR A 133 4.95 -10.52 12.42
C TYR A 133 5.61 -9.18 12.72
N LYS A 134 5.01 -8.07 12.28
CA LYS A 134 5.52 -6.72 12.54
C LYS A 134 5.69 -6.46 14.03
N ARG A 135 4.66 -6.74 14.84
CA ARG A 135 4.71 -6.52 16.30
C ARG A 135 5.76 -7.38 16.99
N ASN A 136 5.83 -8.66 16.61
CA ASN A 136 6.76 -9.59 17.23
C ASN A 136 8.22 -9.25 16.89
N SER A 137 8.51 -8.84 15.65
CA SER A 137 9.86 -8.42 15.24
C SER A 137 10.30 -7.15 15.97
N GLU A 138 9.43 -6.15 16.10
CA GLU A 138 9.72 -4.93 16.90
C GLU A 138 10.00 -5.26 18.37
N GLU A 139 9.23 -6.19 18.96
CA GLU A 139 9.45 -6.60 20.34
C GLU A 139 10.78 -7.34 20.53
N MET A 140 11.14 -8.22 19.59
CA MET A 140 12.41 -8.93 19.61
C MET A 140 13.60 -7.98 19.48
N GLU A 141 13.53 -7.01 18.57
CA GLU A 141 14.57 -6.00 18.38
C GLU A 141 14.75 -5.14 19.64
N ARG A 142 13.65 -4.73 20.28
CA ARG A 142 13.70 -3.99 21.55
C ARG A 142 14.39 -4.81 22.65
N LYS A 143 14.00 -6.07 22.83
CA LYS A 143 14.60 -6.98 23.82
C LYS A 143 16.09 -7.22 23.56
N ALA A 144 16.47 -7.38 22.30
CA ALA A 144 17.88 -7.53 21.92
C ALA A 144 18.70 -6.30 22.31
N LYS A 145 18.21 -5.08 22.04
CA LYS A 145 18.87 -3.83 22.43
C LYS A 145 18.99 -3.67 23.94
N GLU A 146 17.94 -4.01 24.70
CA GLU A 146 17.96 -3.99 26.17
C GLU A 146 19.02 -4.95 26.72
N TYR A 147 19.11 -6.16 26.17
CA TYR A 147 20.10 -7.16 26.57
C TYR A 147 21.54 -6.72 26.26
N GLU A 148 21.79 -6.17 25.07
CA GLU A 148 23.10 -5.63 24.70
C GLU A 148 23.56 -4.49 25.62
N GLN A 149 22.63 -3.66 26.09
CA GLN A 149 22.94 -2.59 27.04
C GLN A 149 23.32 -3.14 28.42
N GLN A 150 22.66 -4.21 28.86
CA GLN A 150 23.00 -4.89 30.13
C GLN A 150 24.38 -5.54 30.08
N LEU A 151 24.80 -6.09 28.94
CA LEU A 151 26.14 -6.69 28.78
C LEU A 151 27.28 -5.65 28.76
N LYS A 152 26.97 -4.37 28.55
CA LYS A 152 27.94 -3.26 28.51
C LYS A 152 28.08 -2.54 29.86
N GLN A 153 27.32 -2.94 30.88
CA GLN A 153 27.41 -2.45 32.27
C GLN A 153 28.21 -3.42 33.13
#